data_AF-A0A4Q2X776-F1
#
_entry.id   AF-A0A4Q2X776-F1
#
_cell.length_a   1.000
_cell.length_b   1.000
_cell.length_c   1.000
_cell.angle_alpha   90.00
_cell.angle_beta   90.00
_cell.angle_gamma   90.00
#
_symmetry.space_group_name_H-M   'P 1'
#
loop_
_entity.id
_entity.type
_entity.pdbx_description
1 polymer ?
#
loop_
_entity_poly.entity_id
_entity_poly.type
_entity_poly.pdbx_seq_one_letter_code
_entity_poly.pdbx_strand_id
1 'polypeptide(L)'
;MKKTAALLPLLFLTQCATPPEDEKDPGLNRSPYHLAEKKSPSLAGVTLPILKSPALEKRWGSPRITVLPTGGYHLKYSKPGEDFEGLSIYAAPGTLDSDAPTPPSYWDMSYDEKKGEAISVPVKQSWRTVDIAGRATRVYTDSPGSGADPLQLSTVTFPAIRPGKPAASYRITGTSNLEDGGSVILSYMRTVAWE
;
A
#
# COMPACT_ATOMS: atom_id res chain seq x y z
N MET A 1 18.67 -50.75 39.53
CA MET A 1 17.83 -49.84 38.71
C MET A 1 18.53 -48.48 38.66
N LYS A 2 19.15 -48.12 37.54
CA LYS A 2 19.83 -46.82 37.35
C LYS A 2 18.94 -45.94 36.45
N LYS A 3 18.56 -44.75 36.94
CA LYS A 3 17.78 -43.76 36.19
C LYS A 3 18.74 -42.79 35.51
N THR A 4 18.77 -42.81 34.19
CA THR A 4 19.52 -41.86 33.36
C THR A 4 18.61 -40.65 33.10
N ALA A 5 18.98 -39.49 33.63
CA ALA A 5 18.29 -38.22 33.36
C ALA A 5 18.81 -37.66 32.03
N ALA A 6 17.91 -37.48 31.06
CA ALA A 6 18.21 -36.81 29.81
C ALA A 6 18.05 -35.30 30.00
N LEU A 7 19.14 -34.54 29.85
CA LEU A 7 19.12 -33.08 29.73
C LEU A 7 18.67 -32.73 28.30
N LEU A 8 17.51 -32.08 28.17
CA LEU A 8 17.09 -31.41 26.94
C LEU A 8 17.73 -30.01 26.89
N PRO A 9 18.53 -29.67 25.87
CA PRO A 9 18.96 -28.29 25.68
C PRO A 9 17.81 -27.46 25.10
N LEU A 10 17.35 -26.44 25.84
CA LEU A 10 16.48 -25.39 25.31
C LEU A 10 17.30 -24.56 24.31
N LEU A 11 17.01 -24.72 23.01
CA LEU A 11 17.44 -23.79 21.97
C LEU A 11 16.63 -22.49 22.10
N PHE A 12 17.24 -21.48 22.72
CA PHE A 12 16.77 -20.10 22.67
C PHE A 12 17.02 -19.55 21.27
N LEU A 13 15.99 -19.59 20.42
CA LEU A 13 15.94 -18.80 19.19
C LEU A 13 15.74 -17.33 19.58
N THR A 14 16.85 -16.62 19.82
CA THR A 14 16.83 -15.16 19.90
C THR A 14 16.51 -14.62 18.50
N GLN A 15 15.25 -14.26 18.27
CA GLN A 15 14.85 -13.44 17.14
C GLN A 15 15.63 -12.12 17.22
N CYS A 16 16.61 -11.94 16.34
CA CYS A 16 17.10 -10.62 15.97
C CYS A 16 15.96 -9.90 15.23
N ALA A 17 15.00 -9.37 15.97
CA ALA A 17 14.06 -8.40 15.43
C ALA A 17 14.87 -7.14 15.17
N THR A 18 15.23 -6.91 13.90
CA THR A 18 15.72 -5.63 13.43
C THR A 18 14.73 -4.56 13.92
N PRO A 19 15.17 -3.54 14.67
CA PRO A 19 14.27 -2.48 15.09
C PRO A 19 13.65 -1.83 13.83
N PRO A 20 12.34 -1.56 13.82
CA PRO A 20 11.72 -0.85 12.71
C PRO A 20 12.44 0.48 12.55
N GLU A 21 12.97 0.71 11.35
CA GLU A 21 13.69 1.93 11.02
C GLU A 21 12.74 3.11 11.22
N ASP A 22 13.18 4.07 12.04
CA ASP A 22 12.44 5.31 12.30
C ASP A 22 11.90 5.90 11.01
N GLU A 23 10.62 6.27 11.05
CA GLU A 23 9.81 6.92 10.02
C GLU A 23 10.44 8.28 9.63
N LYS A 24 11.55 8.26 8.89
CA LYS A 24 12.39 9.43 8.60
C LYS A 24 11.91 10.29 7.44
N ASP A 25 10.81 9.94 6.79
CA ASP A 25 10.23 10.78 5.75
C ASP A 25 8.86 11.33 6.17
N PRO A 26 8.84 12.50 6.84
CA PRO A 26 7.62 13.08 7.38
C PRO A 26 6.61 13.48 6.28
N GLY A 27 6.93 13.35 4.99
CA GLY A 27 6.00 13.59 3.89
C GLY A 27 5.33 12.31 3.39
N LEU A 28 6.09 11.24 3.18
CA LEU A 28 5.67 10.11 2.33
C LEU A 28 4.83 9.03 3.06
N ASN A 29 5.01 8.88 4.37
CA ASN A 29 4.30 7.87 5.17
C ASN A 29 3.26 8.45 6.13
N ARG A 30 2.74 9.65 5.85
CA ARG A 30 1.54 10.15 6.54
C ARG A 30 0.31 9.42 6.02
N SER A 31 0.22 8.12 6.27
CA SER A 31 -1.05 7.44 6.14
C SER A 31 -1.92 7.90 7.32
N PRO A 32 -2.92 8.79 7.14
CA PRO A 32 -3.88 9.07 8.22
C PRO A 32 -4.74 7.84 8.57
N TYR A 33 -4.42 6.67 7.98
CA TYR A 33 -5.21 5.45 7.96
C TYR A 33 -4.73 4.40 8.97
N HIS A 34 -3.85 4.75 9.92
CA HIS A 34 -3.44 3.85 11.03
C HIS A 34 -4.57 3.59 12.07
N LEU A 35 -5.78 4.07 11.83
CA LEU A 35 -6.92 3.91 12.74
C LEU A 35 -7.59 2.55 12.54
N ALA A 36 -8.14 2.00 13.63
CA ALA A 36 -8.85 0.73 13.62
C ALA A 36 -9.97 0.71 12.57
N GLU A 37 -9.87 -0.22 11.62
CA GLU A 37 -10.79 -0.35 10.49
C GLU A 37 -12.18 -0.81 10.95
N LYS A 38 -13.20 0.03 10.77
CA LYS A 38 -14.60 -0.42 10.88
C LYS A 38 -15.15 -0.74 9.50
N LYS A 39 -15.31 -2.04 9.22
CA LYS A 39 -15.96 -2.51 7.98
C LYS A 39 -17.37 -1.90 7.88
N SER A 40 -17.70 -1.39 6.69
CA SER A 40 -19.01 -0.83 6.38
C SER A 40 -19.59 -1.55 5.16
N PRO A 41 -20.89 -1.81 5.11
CA PRO A 41 -21.52 -2.31 3.88
C PRO A 41 -21.75 -1.20 2.85
N SER A 42 -21.54 0.09 3.19
CA SER A 42 -21.86 1.21 2.30
C SER A 42 -20.99 2.45 2.51
N LEU A 43 -20.98 3.32 1.51
CA LEU A 43 -20.45 4.69 1.58
C LEU A 43 -21.49 5.71 2.07
N ALA A 44 -22.64 5.24 2.57
CA ALA A 44 -23.68 6.13 3.08
C ALA A 44 -23.12 6.99 4.23
N GLY A 45 -23.22 8.31 4.11
CA GLY A 45 -22.68 9.27 5.08
C GLY A 45 -21.25 9.74 4.78
N VAL A 46 -20.57 9.21 3.76
CA VAL A 46 -19.30 9.78 3.28
C VAL A 46 -19.60 11.10 2.56
N THR A 47 -19.09 12.19 3.12
CA THR A 47 -19.26 13.55 2.57
C THR A 47 -18.17 13.94 1.58
N LEU A 48 -17.02 13.26 1.65
CA LEU A 48 -15.88 13.46 0.75
C LEU A 48 -16.25 13.11 -0.70
N PRO A 49 -15.56 13.69 -1.71
CA PRO A 49 -15.65 13.20 -3.07
C PRO A 49 -15.22 11.73 -3.13
N ILE A 50 -15.94 10.90 -3.87
CA ILE A 50 -15.66 9.48 -3.96
C ILE A 50 -14.91 9.19 -5.27
N LEU A 51 -13.74 8.56 -5.13
CA LEU A 51 -13.04 7.86 -6.19
C LEU A 51 -13.39 6.37 -6.14
N LYS A 52 -13.75 5.81 -7.30
CA LYS A 52 -14.06 4.40 -7.53
C LYS A 52 -13.37 3.90 -8.79
N SER A 53 -13.39 2.59 -8.98
CA SER A 53 -12.96 1.96 -10.22
C SER A 53 -14.10 1.11 -10.80
N PRO A 54 -14.97 1.67 -11.67
CA PRO A 54 -16.05 0.93 -12.31
C PRO A 54 -15.55 -0.28 -13.12
N ALA A 55 -14.35 -0.19 -13.72
CA ALA A 55 -13.76 -1.29 -14.48
C ALA A 55 -13.42 -2.49 -13.58
N LEU A 56 -12.82 -2.25 -12.41
CA LEU A 56 -12.56 -3.30 -11.43
C LEU A 56 -13.84 -3.81 -10.76
N GLU A 57 -14.86 -2.96 -10.56
CA GLU A 57 -16.17 -3.43 -10.09
C GLU A 57 -16.78 -4.45 -11.06
N LYS A 58 -16.71 -4.17 -12.36
CA LYS A 58 -17.13 -5.11 -13.40
C LYS A 58 -16.27 -6.37 -13.44
N ARG A 59 -14.96 -6.26 -13.18
CA ARG A 59 -13.99 -7.36 -13.31
C ARG A 59 -13.99 -8.29 -12.09
N TRP A 60 -14.07 -7.73 -10.88
CA TRP A 60 -13.83 -8.43 -9.61
C TRP A 60 -15.00 -8.32 -8.62
N GLY A 61 -16.03 -7.55 -8.95
CA GLY A 61 -17.16 -7.28 -8.06
C GLY A 61 -16.93 -6.04 -7.18
N SER A 62 -17.92 -5.77 -6.32
CA SER A 62 -17.92 -4.60 -5.44
C SER A 62 -16.69 -4.59 -4.51
N PRO A 63 -16.13 -3.41 -4.20
CA PRO A 63 -15.02 -3.32 -3.27
C PRO A 63 -15.48 -3.67 -1.85
N ARG A 64 -14.55 -4.14 -1.03
CA ARG A 64 -14.71 -4.10 0.42
C ARG A 64 -14.60 -2.64 0.87
N ILE A 65 -15.58 -2.18 1.66
CA ILE A 65 -15.68 -0.79 2.10
C ILE A 65 -15.37 -0.71 3.59
N THR A 66 -14.50 0.21 3.96
CA THR A 66 -14.24 0.61 5.35
C THR A 66 -14.49 2.12 5.44
N VAL A 67 -15.25 2.55 6.45
CA VAL A 67 -15.46 3.99 6.72
C VAL A 67 -14.78 4.31 8.03
N LEU A 68 -13.92 5.33 8.00
CA LEU A 68 -13.08 5.70 9.13
C LEU A 68 -13.82 6.65 10.06
N PRO A 69 -13.54 6.62 11.38
CA PRO A 69 -14.13 7.56 12.34
C PRO A 69 -13.90 9.04 11.99
N THR A 70 -12.84 9.33 11.24
CA THR A 70 -12.48 10.66 10.76
C THR A 70 -13.34 11.15 9.58
N GLY A 71 -14.28 10.33 9.07
CA GLY A 71 -15.06 10.64 7.86
C GLY A 71 -14.36 10.28 6.55
N GLY A 72 -13.17 9.69 6.62
CA GLY A 72 -12.49 9.08 5.49
C GLY A 72 -13.08 7.72 5.11
N TYR A 73 -12.58 7.14 4.02
CA TYR A 73 -12.97 5.80 3.57
C TYR A 73 -11.78 5.04 2.95
N HIS A 74 -11.92 3.72 2.90
CA HIS A 74 -11.05 2.81 2.17
C HIS A 74 -11.90 1.86 1.31
N LEU A 75 -11.60 1.83 0.01
CA LEU A 75 -12.15 0.85 -0.93
C LEU A 75 -11.06 -0.14 -1.31
N LYS A 76 -11.28 -1.43 -1.03
CA LYS A 76 -10.39 -2.51 -1.45
C LYS A 76 -11.04 -3.37 -2.52
N TYR A 77 -10.55 -3.24 -3.74
CA TYR A 77 -10.81 -4.14 -4.86
C TYR A 77 -9.80 -5.29 -4.79
N SER A 78 -10.26 -6.54 -4.88
CA SER A 78 -9.38 -7.71 -4.87
C SER A 78 -9.90 -8.74 -5.86
N LYS A 79 -8.98 -9.38 -6.60
CA LYS A 79 -9.35 -10.50 -7.46
C LYS A 79 -9.89 -11.65 -6.60
N PRO A 80 -11.05 -12.23 -6.92
CA PRO A 80 -11.58 -13.35 -6.15
C PRO A 80 -10.60 -14.53 -6.12
N GLY A 81 -10.27 -15.00 -4.91
CA GLY A 81 -9.33 -16.11 -4.70
C GLY A 81 -7.85 -15.74 -4.74
N GLU A 82 -7.49 -14.47 -4.99
CA GLU A 82 -6.09 -14.01 -5.05
C GLU A 82 -5.90 -12.76 -4.19
N ASP A 83 -5.41 -12.95 -2.96
CA ASP A 83 -5.27 -11.86 -1.97
C ASP A 83 -4.22 -10.80 -2.36
N PHE A 84 -3.31 -11.16 -3.26
CA PHE A 84 -2.18 -10.34 -3.69
C PHE A 84 -2.42 -9.58 -5.01
N GLU A 85 -3.59 -9.77 -5.65
CA GLU A 85 -4.03 -9.01 -6.82
C GLU A 85 -5.12 -8.02 -6.42
N GLY A 86 -4.81 -6.72 -6.41
CA GLY A 86 -5.77 -5.75 -5.93
C GLY A 86 -5.44 -4.28 -6.11
N LEU A 87 -6.42 -3.45 -5.76
CA LEU A 87 -6.32 -2.00 -5.72
C LEU A 87 -7.02 -1.49 -4.46
N SER A 88 -6.31 -0.70 -3.67
CA SER A 88 -6.84 0.02 -2.51
C SER A 88 -6.89 1.51 -2.80
N ILE A 89 -8.03 2.14 -2.54
CA ILE A 89 -8.23 3.59 -2.61
C ILE A 89 -8.50 4.07 -1.20
N TYR A 90 -7.62 4.90 -0.66
CA TYR A 90 -7.80 5.54 0.63
C TYR A 90 -8.15 7.01 0.44
N ALA A 91 -9.08 7.51 1.24
CA ALA A 91 -9.48 8.91 1.25
C ALA A 91 -9.62 9.43 2.69
N ALA A 92 -9.09 10.60 2.97
CA ALA A 92 -9.22 11.29 4.25
C ALA A 92 -9.65 12.76 4.04
N PRO A 93 -10.33 13.39 5.00
CA PRO A 93 -10.62 14.82 4.91
C PRO A 93 -9.36 15.67 4.92
N GLY A 94 -9.40 16.82 4.24
CA GLY A 94 -8.32 17.80 4.21
C GLY A 94 -7.49 17.75 2.92
N THR A 95 -6.44 18.58 2.87
CA THR A 95 -5.58 18.82 1.69
C THR A 95 -4.12 18.49 1.98
N LEU A 96 -3.85 17.23 2.28
CA LEU A 96 -2.49 16.70 2.35
C LEU A 96 -1.98 16.48 0.94
N ASP A 97 -0.79 17.01 0.67
CA ASP A 97 0.00 16.74 -0.52
C ASP A 97 1.38 16.29 -0.05
N SER A 98 1.77 15.08 -0.46
CA SER A 98 3.05 14.49 -0.09
C SER A 98 4.03 14.44 -1.25
N ASP A 99 3.87 15.29 -2.26
CA ASP A 99 4.82 15.39 -3.36
C ASP A 99 6.22 15.75 -2.85
N ALA A 100 7.08 14.75 -2.74
CA ALA A 100 8.49 14.92 -2.47
C ALA A 100 9.26 15.18 -3.78
N PRO A 101 10.40 15.92 -3.74
CA PRO A 101 11.23 16.14 -4.93
C PRO A 101 11.73 14.84 -5.55
N THR A 102 12.02 13.84 -4.72
CA THR A 102 12.51 12.52 -5.11
C THR A 102 11.64 11.42 -4.50
N PRO A 103 11.44 10.29 -5.20
CA PRO A 103 10.71 9.17 -4.62
C PRO A 103 11.49 8.57 -3.45
N PRO A 104 10.80 7.93 -2.48
CA PRO A 104 11.48 7.21 -1.42
C PRO A 104 12.29 6.06 -2.04
N SER A 105 13.41 5.69 -1.42
CA SER A 105 14.05 4.42 -1.77
C SER A 105 13.20 3.26 -1.23
N TYR A 106 13.24 2.12 -1.90
CA TYR A 106 12.75 0.87 -1.31
C TYR A 106 13.94 -0.02 -0.97
N TRP A 107 13.72 -1.03 -0.13
CA TRP A 107 14.77 -1.97 0.27
C TRP A 107 14.63 -3.26 -0.53
N ASP A 108 15.74 -3.74 -1.09
CA ASP A 108 15.80 -5.00 -1.83
C ASP A 108 16.81 -5.94 -1.17
N MET A 109 16.61 -7.24 -1.36
CA MET A 109 17.54 -8.26 -0.90
C MET A 109 18.60 -8.48 -1.97
N SER A 110 19.85 -8.22 -1.61
CA SER A 110 21.03 -8.54 -2.41
C SER A 110 21.89 -9.58 -1.69
N TYR A 111 22.87 -10.15 -2.40
CA TYR A 111 23.81 -11.10 -1.81
C TYR A 111 25.21 -10.47 -1.75
N ASP A 112 25.77 -10.36 -0.55
CA ASP A 112 27.16 -9.91 -0.36
C ASP A 112 28.08 -11.14 -0.47
N GLU A 113 28.66 -11.34 -1.65
CA GLU A 113 29.58 -12.45 -1.92
C GLU A 113 30.79 -12.47 -0.97
N LYS A 114 31.23 -11.32 -0.46
CA LYS A 114 32.40 -11.24 0.43
C LYS A 114 32.08 -11.73 1.83
N LYS A 115 30.84 -11.54 2.28
CA LYS A 115 30.37 -11.98 3.60
C LYS A 115 29.62 -13.30 3.55
N GLY A 116 29.23 -13.75 2.36
CA GLY A 116 28.47 -14.98 2.17
C GLY A 116 27.03 -14.89 2.70
N GLU A 117 26.47 -13.68 2.83
CA GLU A 117 25.16 -13.43 3.46
C GLU A 117 24.24 -12.56 2.59
N ALA A 118 22.94 -12.70 2.80
CA ALA A 118 21.95 -11.83 2.17
C ALA A 118 21.88 -10.51 2.94
N ILE A 119 22.00 -9.39 2.24
CA ILE A 119 21.96 -8.04 2.81
C ILE A 119 20.79 -7.26 2.22
N SER A 120 20.20 -6.38 3.03
CA SER A 120 19.23 -5.41 2.53
C SER A 120 19.95 -4.18 2.02
N VAL A 121 19.66 -3.77 0.78
CA VAL A 121 20.26 -2.59 0.14
C VAL A 121 19.17 -1.62 -0.30
N PRO A 122 19.38 -0.30 -0.13
CA PRO A 122 18.41 0.68 -0.58
C PRO A 122 18.53 0.84 -2.10
N VAL A 123 17.41 0.68 -2.81
CA VAL A 123 17.30 0.88 -4.24
C VAL A 123 16.70 2.26 -4.52
N LYS A 124 17.49 3.09 -5.22
CA LYS A 124 17.01 4.37 -5.75
C LYS A 124 16.03 4.11 -6.89
N GLN A 125 14.94 4.86 -6.90
CA GLN A 125 13.93 4.79 -7.96
C GLN A 125 13.68 6.15 -8.59
N SER A 126 12.97 6.16 -9.71
CA SER A 126 12.50 7.36 -10.39
C SER A 126 10.98 7.42 -10.30
N TRP A 127 10.44 8.64 -10.24
CA TRP A 127 8.99 8.83 -10.27
C TRP A 127 8.40 8.22 -11.53
N ARG A 128 7.34 7.42 -11.34
CA ARG A 128 6.39 7.08 -12.40
C ARG A 128 5.21 8.03 -12.32
N THR A 129 4.45 8.13 -13.40
CA THR A 129 3.23 8.96 -13.43
C THR A 129 2.07 8.17 -13.98
N VAL A 130 0.91 8.34 -13.37
CA VAL A 130 -0.36 7.75 -13.80
C VAL A 130 -1.44 8.82 -13.78
N ASP A 131 -2.34 8.81 -14.77
CA ASP A 131 -3.54 9.65 -14.71
C ASP A 131 -4.60 8.97 -13.85
N ILE A 132 -5.04 9.66 -12.80
CA ILE A 132 -6.12 9.24 -11.90
C ILE A 132 -7.19 10.32 -11.95
N ALA A 133 -8.36 9.96 -12.48
CA ALA A 133 -9.52 10.84 -12.57
C ALA A 133 -9.20 12.23 -13.21
N GLY A 134 -8.36 12.24 -14.25
CA GLY A 134 -7.95 13.45 -14.98
C GLY A 134 -6.79 14.23 -14.34
N ARG A 135 -6.12 13.66 -13.33
CA ARG A 135 -4.94 14.24 -12.69
C ARG A 135 -3.72 13.34 -12.89
N ALA A 136 -2.64 13.90 -13.40
CA ALA A 136 -1.33 13.27 -13.37
C ALA A 136 -0.81 13.17 -11.92
N THR A 137 -0.61 11.93 -11.45
CA THR A 137 -0.21 11.62 -10.08
C THR A 137 1.07 10.80 -10.07
N ARG A 138 2.00 11.16 -9.19
CA ARG A 138 3.28 10.45 -9.02
C ARG A 138 3.08 9.12 -8.31
N VAL A 139 3.80 8.10 -8.78
CA VAL A 139 3.77 6.73 -8.28
C VAL A 139 5.18 6.25 -8.00
N TYR A 140 5.34 5.50 -6.92
CA TYR A 140 6.59 4.86 -6.52
C TYR A 140 6.35 3.40 -6.13
N THR A 141 7.41 2.60 -6.18
CA THR A 141 7.44 1.24 -5.64
C THR A 141 7.54 1.32 -4.13
N ASP A 142 6.52 0.77 -3.45
CA ASP A 142 6.41 0.70 -1.99
C ASP A 142 7.06 -0.59 -1.47
N SER A 143 6.79 -1.71 -2.16
CA SER A 143 7.44 -3.00 -1.98
C SER A 143 7.82 -3.55 -3.36
N PRO A 144 9.06 -4.02 -3.58
CA PRO A 144 9.48 -4.55 -4.87
C PRO A 144 8.84 -5.89 -5.24
N GLY A 145 8.21 -6.56 -4.27
CA GLY A 145 7.76 -7.95 -4.41
C GLY A 145 8.94 -8.91 -4.35
N SER A 146 8.84 -9.93 -3.49
CA SER A 146 9.85 -10.98 -3.36
C SER A 146 9.27 -12.18 -2.64
N GLY A 147 9.52 -13.38 -3.17
CA GLY A 147 9.04 -14.62 -2.57
C GLY A 147 7.52 -14.64 -2.43
N ALA A 148 7.03 -14.54 -1.19
CA ALA A 148 5.61 -14.54 -0.87
C ALA A 148 4.97 -13.15 -0.89
N ASP A 149 5.76 -12.08 -0.93
CA ASP A 149 5.28 -10.71 -0.90
C ASP A 149 5.05 -10.17 -2.32
N PRO A 150 3.88 -9.56 -2.60
CA PRO A 150 3.62 -8.98 -3.90
C PRO A 150 4.41 -7.71 -4.16
N LEU A 151 4.59 -7.42 -5.44
CA LEU A 151 4.95 -6.08 -5.87
C LEU A 151 3.81 -5.13 -5.45
N GLN A 152 4.19 -4.01 -4.84
CA GLN A 152 3.27 -2.96 -4.43
C GLN A 152 3.73 -1.62 -4.99
N LEU A 153 2.83 -0.93 -5.70
CA LEU A 153 3.03 0.47 -6.08
C LEU A 153 2.04 1.35 -5.32
N SER A 154 2.51 2.52 -4.90
CA SER A 154 1.71 3.52 -4.20
C SER A 154 1.82 4.87 -4.92
N THR A 155 0.71 5.61 -4.97
CA THR A 155 0.76 7.03 -5.30
C THR A 155 1.35 7.82 -4.14
N VAL A 156 1.89 9.00 -4.42
CA VAL A 156 1.92 10.07 -3.41
C VAL A 156 0.50 10.30 -2.86
N THR A 157 0.38 10.84 -1.66
CA THR A 157 -0.87 11.42 -1.20
C THR A 157 -1.12 12.71 -1.98
N PHE A 158 -2.26 12.80 -2.66
CA PHE A 158 -2.63 13.98 -3.44
C PHE A 158 -3.98 14.55 -3.01
N PRO A 159 -4.14 15.88 -3.00
CA PRO A 159 -5.40 16.51 -2.68
C PRO A 159 -6.35 16.48 -3.90
N ALA A 160 -7.65 16.41 -3.64
CA ALA A 160 -8.67 16.72 -4.61
C ALA A 160 -9.79 17.57 -4.00
N ILE A 161 -10.27 18.49 -4.83
CA ILE A 161 -11.33 19.43 -4.50
C ILE A 161 -12.39 19.30 -5.59
N ARG A 162 -13.64 19.01 -5.21
CA ARG A 162 -14.79 19.07 -6.11
C ARG A 162 -15.76 20.16 -5.64
N PRO A 163 -16.35 20.94 -6.55
CA PRO A 163 -17.38 21.92 -6.20
C PRO A 163 -18.49 21.29 -5.36
N GLY A 164 -18.86 21.93 -4.25
CA GLY A 164 -19.93 21.47 -3.35
C GLY A 164 -19.56 20.28 -2.45
N LYS A 165 -18.28 19.87 -2.41
CA LYS A 165 -17.78 18.81 -1.52
C LYS A 165 -16.63 19.32 -0.65
N PRO A 166 -16.46 18.80 0.59
CA PRO A 166 -15.26 19.06 1.37
C PRO A 166 -14.00 18.61 0.62
N ALA A 167 -12.87 19.28 0.89
CA ALA A 167 -11.59 18.84 0.37
C ALA A 167 -11.20 17.48 0.95
N ALA A 168 -10.57 16.64 0.13
CA ALA A 168 -10.11 15.32 0.51
C ALA A 168 -8.71 15.06 -0.03
N SER A 169 -8.00 14.16 0.63
CA SER A 169 -6.69 13.66 0.24
C SER A 169 -6.78 12.18 -0.03
N TYR A 170 -6.10 11.73 -1.08
CA TYR A 170 -6.18 10.36 -1.58
C TYR A 170 -4.80 9.72 -1.65
N ARG A 171 -4.74 8.44 -1.31
CA ARG A 171 -3.61 7.55 -1.62
C ARG A 171 -4.17 6.30 -2.29
N ILE A 172 -3.54 5.88 -3.39
CA ILE A 172 -3.93 4.68 -4.12
C ILE A 172 -2.76 3.72 -4.13
N THR A 173 -3.04 2.48 -3.77
CA THR A 173 -2.05 1.41 -3.69
C THR A 173 -2.55 0.23 -4.49
N GLY A 174 -1.73 -0.31 -5.37
CA GLY A 174 -2.05 -1.56 -6.06
C GLY A 174 -1.00 -2.62 -5.79
N THR A 175 -1.43 -3.88 -5.82
CA THR A 175 -0.58 -5.05 -5.59
C THR A 175 -0.76 -6.04 -6.73
N SER A 176 0.34 -6.71 -7.10
CA SER A 176 0.31 -7.79 -8.08
C SER A 176 1.47 -8.77 -7.90
N ASN A 177 1.18 -10.06 -8.17
CA ASN A 177 2.14 -11.16 -8.24
C ASN A 177 2.45 -11.59 -9.68
N LEU A 178 1.96 -10.87 -10.68
CA LEU A 178 2.22 -11.19 -12.08
C LEU A 178 3.63 -10.77 -12.50
N GLU A 179 4.19 -11.46 -13.50
CA GLU A 179 5.53 -11.21 -14.05
C GLU A 179 5.74 -9.75 -14.51
N ASP A 180 4.68 -9.08 -14.96
CA ASP A 180 4.63 -7.64 -15.26
C ASP A 180 3.72 -6.87 -14.29
N GLY A 181 3.84 -7.19 -12.99
CA GLY A 181 2.99 -6.65 -11.94
C GLY A 181 2.97 -5.13 -11.93
N GLY A 182 4.08 -4.47 -12.29
CA GLY A 182 4.18 -3.02 -12.30
C GLY A 182 3.23 -2.37 -13.32
N SER A 183 3.24 -2.87 -14.57
CA SER A 183 2.35 -2.37 -15.61
C SER A 183 0.90 -2.73 -15.33
N VAL A 184 0.66 -3.92 -14.77
CA VAL A 184 -0.66 -4.38 -14.33
C VAL A 184 -1.23 -3.44 -13.26
N ILE A 185 -0.48 -3.13 -12.22
CA ILE A 185 -0.90 -2.21 -11.15
C ILE A 185 -1.20 -0.82 -11.72
N LEU A 186 -0.32 -0.30 -12.58
CA LEU A 186 -0.56 1.00 -13.23
C LEU A 186 -1.84 0.97 -14.08
N SER A 187 -2.16 -0.16 -14.73
CA SER A 187 -3.42 -0.31 -15.45
C SER A 187 -4.63 -0.26 -14.52
N TYR A 188 -4.55 -0.83 -13.32
CA TYR A 188 -5.60 -0.75 -12.31
C TYR A 188 -5.82 0.70 -11.86
N MET A 189 -4.74 1.42 -11.54
CA MET A 189 -4.81 2.82 -11.11
C MET A 189 -5.47 3.74 -12.15
N ARG A 190 -5.21 3.53 -13.46
CA ARG A 190 -5.82 4.31 -14.55
C ARG A 190 -7.34 4.15 -14.65
N THR A 191 -7.90 3.08 -14.08
CA THR A 191 -9.35 2.86 -14.08
C THR A 191 -10.09 3.64 -13.00
N VAL A 192 -9.35 4.32 -12.12
CA VAL A 192 -9.93 5.13 -11.04
C VAL A 192 -10.49 6.42 -11.59
N ALA A 193 -11.76 6.66 -11.29
CA ALA A 193 -12.52 7.81 -11.72
C ALA A 193 -13.38 8.36 -10.58
N TRP A 194 -13.85 9.59 -10.74
CA TRP A 194 -14.86 10.18 -9.87
C TRP A 194 -16.19 9.44 -10.02
N GLU A 195 -16.83 9.15 -8.88
CA GLU A 195 -18.25 8.83 -8.83
C GLU A 195 -19.13 10.07 -9.07
#